data_AF-A0A367GSW4-F1
#
_entry.id   AF-A0A367GSW4-F1
#
_cell.length_a   1.000
_cell.length_b   1.000
_cell.length_c   1.000
_cell.angle_alpha   90.00
_cell.angle_beta   90.00
_cell.angle_gamma   90.00
#
_symmetry.space_group_name_H-M   'P 1'
#
loop_
_entity.id
_entity.type
_entity.pdbx_description
1 polymer ?
#
loop_
_entity_poly.entity_id
_entity_poly.type
_entity_poly.pdbx_seq_one_letter_code
_entity_poly.pdbx_strand_id
1 'polypeptide(L)'
;MPQLKSDTFLREEAKAWLNRNNGASEVIRVVPSYAPVGHQCYELYTAYDTTAENLGRILFDQENYWIYDGDNLSVAEQEQIAGFIINYIEKL
;
A
#
# COMPACT_ATOMS: atom_id res chain seq x y z
N MET A 1 -5.31 -25.54 16.16
CA MET A 1 -5.64 -24.14 16.51
C MET A 1 -5.17 -23.27 15.36
N PRO A 2 -6.05 -22.65 14.55
CA PRO A 2 -5.58 -21.62 13.63
C PRO A 2 -5.16 -20.42 14.49
N GLN A 3 -3.91 -19.99 14.35
CA GLN A 3 -3.45 -18.74 14.95
C GLN A 3 -4.28 -17.62 14.32
N LEU A 4 -4.95 -16.80 15.15
CA LEU A 4 -5.46 -15.52 14.67
C LEU A 4 -4.24 -14.75 14.15
N LYS A 5 -4.18 -14.53 12.83
CA LYS A 5 -3.37 -13.44 12.32
C LYS A 5 -3.96 -12.19 12.95
N SER A 6 -3.21 -11.56 13.84
CA SER A 6 -3.47 -10.17 14.18
C SER A 6 -3.19 -9.40 12.89
N ASP A 7 -4.23 -9.16 12.10
CA ASP A 7 -4.18 -8.37 10.87
C ASP A 7 -3.94 -6.91 11.27
N THR A 8 -2.68 -6.61 11.59
CA THR A 8 -2.27 -5.28 12.01
C THR A 8 -2.03 -4.45 10.77
N PHE A 9 -3.11 -3.85 10.28
CA PHE A 9 -3.04 -2.79 9.28
C PHE A 9 -2.16 -1.63 9.75
N LEU A 10 -1.54 -0.93 8.79
CA LEU A 10 -0.74 0.26 9.04
C LEU A 10 -1.62 1.35 9.69
N ARG A 11 -1.17 1.85 10.84
CA ARG A 11 -1.85 2.93 11.56
C ARG A 11 -1.28 4.30 11.23
N GLU A 12 -0.02 4.32 10.80
CA GLU A 12 0.71 5.52 10.41
C GLU A 12 1.25 5.37 8.98
N GLU A 13 1.73 6.48 8.42
CA GLU A 13 2.43 6.45 7.15
C GLU A 13 3.65 5.53 7.21
N ALA A 14 3.80 4.68 6.19
CA ALA A 14 4.98 3.86 5.99
C ALA A 14 5.67 4.21 4.67
N LYS A 15 6.98 3.95 4.60
CA LYS A 15 7.75 4.04 3.36
C LYS A 15 8.01 2.64 2.83
N ALA A 16 7.68 2.42 1.56
CA ALA A 16 7.85 1.15 0.88
C ALA A 16 8.82 1.31 -0.29
N TRP A 17 9.64 0.30 -0.53
CA TRP A 17 10.43 0.19 -1.76
C TRP A 17 9.54 -0.39 -2.86
N LEU A 18 9.51 0.26 -4.02
CA LEU A 18 8.75 -0.16 -5.20
C LEU A 18 9.69 -0.36 -6.39
N ASN A 19 9.65 -1.53 -7.00
CA ASN A 19 10.45 -1.80 -8.19
C ASN A 19 9.67 -1.38 -9.44
N ARG A 20 10.04 -0.26 -10.04
CA ARG A 20 9.35 0.26 -11.23
C ARG A 20 9.75 -0.51 -12.48
N ASN A 21 8.78 -0.76 -13.36
CA ASN A 21 9.03 -1.49 -14.62
C ASN A 21 10.08 -0.83 -15.53
N ASN A 22 10.26 0.50 -15.42
CA ASN A 22 11.24 1.25 -16.21
C ASN A 22 12.66 1.24 -15.61
N GLY A 23 12.92 0.37 -14.62
CA GLY A 23 14.26 0.05 -14.13
C GLY A 23 14.78 0.94 -13.00
N ALA A 24 14.09 2.02 -12.64
CA ALA A 24 14.41 2.82 -11.46
C ALA A 24 13.47 2.44 -10.32
N SER A 25 13.93 1.62 -9.38
CA SER A 25 13.20 1.44 -8.13
C SER A 25 13.13 2.76 -7.36
N GLU A 26 12.02 3.00 -6.69
CA GLU A 26 11.79 4.22 -5.93
C GLU A 26 11.19 3.92 -4.55
N VAL A 27 11.31 4.89 -3.64
CA VAL A 27 10.60 4.83 -2.36
C VAL A 27 9.27 5.54 -2.55
N ILE A 28 8.19 4.86 -2.15
CA ILE A 28 6.85 5.45 -2.10
C ILE A 28 6.39 5.57 -0.64
N ARG A 29 5.45 6.49 -0.41
CA ARG A 29 4.74 6.68 0.85
C ARG A 29 3.41 5.95 0.75
N VAL A 30 3.12 5.13 1.75
CA VAL A 30 1.86 4.42 1.95
C VAL A 30 1.16 5.09 3.12
N VAL A 31 0.10 5.85 2.85
CA VAL A 31 -0.54 6.72 3.83
C VAL A 31 -1.93 6.17 4.14
N PRO A 32 -2.23 5.80 5.40
CA PRO A 32 -3.58 5.42 5.80
C PRO A 32 -4.59 6.49 5.41
N SER A 33 -5.68 6.07 4.79
CA SER A 33 -6.72 6.95 4.25
C SER A 33 -8.10 6.40 4.55
N TYR A 34 -9.11 7.25 4.35
CA TYR A 34 -10.51 6.88 4.46
C TYR A 34 -11.11 6.77 3.06
N ALA A 35 -11.78 5.66 2.79
CA ALA A 35 -12.63 5.50 1.62
C ALA A 35 -14.07 5.20 2.08
N PRO A 36 -15.11 5.72 1.38
CA PRO A 36 -16.51 5.39 1.69
C PRO A 36 -16.84 3.90 1.53
N VAL A 37 -15.99 3.18 0.79
CA VAL A 37 -16.08 1.75 0.50
C VAL A 37 -14.73 1.10 0.82
N GLY A 38 -14.74 -0.14 1.31
CA GLY A 38 -13.55 -0.83 1.82
C GLY A 38 -13.41 -0.73 3.34
N HIS A 39 -12.82 -1.76 3.96
CA HIS A 39 -12.55 -1.80 5.39
C HIS A 39 -11.32 -0.96 5.76
N GLN A 40 -10.27 -1.03 4.92
CA GLN A 40 -9.04 -0.27 5.10
C GLN A 40 -8.56 0.29 3.76
N CYS A 41 -8.03 1.51 3.75
CA CYS A 41 -7.56 2.18 2.54
C CYS A 41 -6.20 2.84 2.76
N TYR A 42 -5.38 2.87 1.71
CA TYR A 42 -4.08 3.54 1.69
C TYR A 42 -3.87 4.31 0.40
N GLU A 43 -3.55 5.59 0.52
CA GLU A 43 -3.06 6.39 -0.60
C GLU A 43 -1.58 6.14 -0.84
N LEU A 44 -1.18 6.13 -2.10
CA LEU A 44 0.20 5.92 -2.53
C LEU A 44 0.76 7.20 -3.13
N TYR A 45 1.95 7.60 -2.72
CA TYR A 45 2.63 8.77 -3.25
C TYR A 45 4.12 8.55 -3.49
N THR A 46 4.72 9.27 -4.44
CA THR A 46 6.18 9.33 -4.55
C THR A 46 6.78 10.00 -3.29
N ALA A 47 7.91 9.49 -2.78
CA ALA A 47 8.43 9.94 -1.47
C ALA A 47 9.31 11.20 -1.51
N TYR A 48 9.94 11.50 -2.65
CA TYR A 48 11.01 12.50 -2.73
C TYR A 48 10.73 13.65 -3.69
N ASP A 49 9.60 13.63 -4.41
CA ASP A 49 9.29 14.67 -5.37
C ASP A 49 8.78 15.93 -4.65
N THR A 50 9.18 17.11 -5.14
CA THR A 50 8.74 18.41 -4.59
C THR A 50 7.23 18.56 -4.62
N THR A 51 6.58 17.88 -5.57
CA THR A 51 5.14 17.67 -5.63
C THR A 51 4.90 16.17 -5.61
N ALA A 52 4.63 15.60 -4.43
CA ALA A 52 4.36 14.18 -4.28
C ALA A 52 3.26 13.75 -5.26
N GLU A 53 3.62 12.93 -6.25
CA GLU A 53 2.68 12.43 -7.26
C GLU A 53 1.81 11.36 -6.62
N ASN A 54 0.48 11.46 -6.80
CA ASN A 54 -0.43 10.41 -6.36
C ASN A 54 -0.36 9.24 -7.33
N LEU A 55 -0.03 8.07 -6.80
CA LEU A 55 0.12 6.82 -7.53
C LEU A 55 -1.14 5.96 -7.46
N GLY A 56 -2.27 6.51 -7.03
CA GLY A 56 -3.52 5.80 -6.74
C GLY A 56 -3.60 5.31 -5.29
N ARG A 57 -4.49 4.35 -5.06
CA ARG A 57 -4.78 3.81 -3.72
C ARG A 57 -4.98 2.31 -3.72
N ILE A 58 -4.75 1.67 -2.58
CA ILE A 58 -5.10 0.27 -2.33
C ILE A 58 -6.21 0.20 -1.29
N LEU A 59 -7.28 -0.52 -1.61
CA LEU A 59 -8.39 -0.78 -0.72
C LEU A 59 -8.40 -2.25 -0.34
N PHE A 60 -8.66 -2.52 0.93
CA PHE A 60 -8.83 -3.87 1.49
C PHE A 60 -10.26 -4.05 1.96
N ASP A 61 -10.81 -5.25 1.76
CA ASP A 61 -12.06 -5.67 2.38
C ASP A 61 -11.83 -6.30 3.77
N GLN A 62 -12.90 -6.86 4.36
CA GLN A 62 -12.85 -7.50 5.67
C GLN A 62 -12.13 -8.86 5.65
N GLU A 63 -11.92 -9.46 4.48
CA GLU A 63 -11.24 -10.74 4.29
C GLU A 63 -9.79 -10.57 3.82
N ASN A 64 -9.28 -9.32 3.81
CA ASN A 64 -7.97 -8.91 3.32
C ASN A 64 -7.76 -9.11 1.81
N TYR A 65 -8.83 -9.28 1.02
CA TYR A 65 -8.71 -9.10 -0.42
C TYR A 65 -8.53 -7.62 -0.73
N TRP A 66 -7.77 -7.34 -1.78
CA TRP A 66 -7.41 -5.98 -2.14
C TRP A 66 -7.70 -5.67 -3.60
N ILE A 67 -7.99 -4.40 -3.85
CA ILE A 67 -8.05 -3.81 -5.18
C ILE A 67 -7.16 -2.58 -5.22
N TYR A 68 -6.62 -2.32 -6.40
CA TYR A 68 -5.93 -1.07 -6.70
C TYR A 68 -6.88 -0.17 -7.51
N ASP A 69 -7.00 1.08 -7.07
CA ASP A 69 -7.77 2.14 -7.73
C ASP A 69 -6.77 3.22 -8.17
N GLY A 70 -6.46 3.21 -9.47
CA GLY A 70 -5.48 4.08 -10.11
C GLY A 70 -4.95 3.46 -11.42
N ASP A 71 -4.12 4.22 -12.14
CA ASP A 71 -3.60 3.83 -13.46
C ASP A 71 -2.06 3.87 -13.55
N ASN A 72 -1.37 4.26 -12.46
CA ASN A 72 0.08 4.55 -12.46
C ASN A 72 0.95 3.34 -12.12
N LEU A 73 0.35 2.27 -11.59
CA LEU A 73 1.04 1.04 -11.21
C LEU A 73 0.61 -0.13 -12.12
N SER A 74 1.59 -0.89 -12.59
CA SER A 74 1.40 -2.20 -13.20
C SER A 74 1.00 -3.25 -12.16
N VAL A 75 0.49 -4.39 -12.63
CA VAL A 75 0.07 -5.50 -11.76
C VAL A 75 1.19 -5.96 -10.81
N ALA A 76 2.43 -6.08 -11.29
CA ALA A 76 3.56 -6.50 -10.46
C ALA A 76 3.89 -5.49 -9.35
N GLU A 77 3.80 -4.19 -9.66
CA GLU A 77 3.99 -3.11 -8.69
C GLU A 77 2.85 -3.09 -7.66
N GLN A 78 1.61 -3.32 -8.10
CA GLN A 78 0.44 -3.43 -7.22
C GLN A 78 0.60 -4.61 -6.24
N GLU A 79 0.96 -5.80 -6.74
CA GLU A 79 1.19 -6.98 -5.91
C GLU A 79 2.31 -6.76 -4.88
N GLN A 80 3.39 -6.07 -5.27
CA GLN A 80 4.48 -5.73 -4.36
C GLN A 80 4.00 -4.84 -3.20
N ILE A 81 3.24 -3.79 -3.48
CA ILE A 81 2.75 -2.87 -2.43
C ILE A 81 1.69 -3.54 -1.56
N ALA A 82 0.75 -4.26 -2.14
CA ALA A 82 -0.23 -5.01 -1.36
C ALA A 82 0.46 -6.04 -0.45
N GLY A 83 1.46 -6.77 -0.97
CA GLY A 83 2.28 -7.69 -0.20
C GLY A 83 3.05 -7.00 0.93
N PHE A 84 3.59 -5.80 0.69
CA PHE A 84 4.21 -4.99 1.74
C PHE A 84 3.22 -4.66 2.86
N ILE A 85 2.03 -4.15 2.53
CA ILE A 85 1.00 -3.74 3.50
C ILE A 85 0.53 -4.93 4.34
N ILE A 86 0.21 -6.06 3.68
CA ILE A 86 -0.30 -7.27 4.34
C ILE A 86 0.70 -7.84 5.34
N ASN A 87 2.00 -7.80 5.00
CA ASN A 87 3.05 -8.40 5.82
C ASN A 87 3.77 -7.37 6.70
N TYR A 88 3.32 -6.11 6.72
CA TYR A 88 3.98 -5.09 7.50
C TYR A 88 3.78 -5.37 8.99
N ILE A 89 4.90 -5.49 9.70
CA ILE A 89 4.90 -5.58 11.16
C ILE A 89 5.43 -4.24 11.66
N GLU A 90 4.55 -3.45 12.27
CA GLU A 90 4.92 -2.23 12.97
C GLU A 90 5.86 -2.60 14.12
N LYS A 91 7.13 -2.16 14.02
CA LYS A 91 8.10 -2.33 15.11
C LYS A 91 7.93 -1.17 16.08
N LEU A 92 7.31 -1.47 17.22
CA LEU A 92 7.23 -0.61 18.41
C LEU A 92 8.61 -0.28 18.99
#